data_AF-A0A9P2R212-F1
#
_entry.id   AF-A0A9P2R212-F1
#
_cell.length_a   1.000
_cell.length_b   1.000
_cell.length_c   1.000
_cell.angle_alpha   90.00
_cell.angle_beta   90.00
_cell.angle_gamma   90.00
#
_symmetry.space_group_name_H-M   'P 1'
#
loop_
_entity.id
_entity.type
_entity.pdbx_description
1 polymer ?
#
loop_
_entity_poly.entity_id
_entity_poly.type
_entity_poly.pdbx_seq_one_letter_code
_entity_poly.pdbx_strand_id
1 'polypeptide(L)'
;SGAVIRGVFDDPENISYAGQGVRVEGSSPSLFVRTDDVRQLRRGDTLTINGEMFWVDRVSPDDGGSCYLWLNRGQPPAVNRRR
;
A
#
# COMPACT_ATOMS: atom_id res chain seq x y z
N SER A 1 -15.68 -12.26 -3.29
CA SER A 1 -14.80 -12.32 -4.47
C SER A 1 -13.84 -11.15 -4.39
N GLY A 2 -12.55 -11.37 -4.58
CA GLY A 2 -11.58 -10.28 -4.70
C GLY A 2 -11.66 -9.63 -6.09
N ALA A 3 -11.36 -8.34 -6.18
CA ALA A 3 -11.15 -7.67 -7.46
C ALA A 3 -9.69 -7.82 -7.88
N VAL A 4 -9.44 -8.09 -9.16
CA VAL A 4 -8.08 -8.07 -9.72
C VAL A 4 -7.78 -6.65 -10.18
N ILE A 5 -6.69 -6.09 -9.68
CA ILE A 5 -6.25 -4.73 -9.99
C ILE A 5 -4.95 -4.82 -10.78
N ARG A 6 -4.77 -3.93 -11.77
CA ARG A 6 -3.54 -3.82 -12.55
C ARG A 6 -2.88 -2.49 -12.26
N GLY A 7 -1.59 -2.52 -11.93
CA GLY A 7 -0.82 -1.32 -11.62
C GLY A 7 0.67 -1.60 -11.67
N VAL A 8 1.46 -0.54 -11.45
CA VAL A 8 2.90 -0.62 -11.30
C VAL A 8 3.21 -0.67 -9.81
N PHE A 9 3.71 -1.81 -9.36
CA PHE A 9 4.14 -2.00 -7.97
C PHE A 9 5.59 -1.60 -7.83
N ASP A 10 5.87 -0.64 -6.95
CA ASP A 10 7.20 -0.20 -6.58
C ASP A 10 7.49 -0.63 -5.15
N ASP A 11 8.61 -1.34 -4.99
CA ASP A 11 8.99 -2.00 -3.77
C ASP A 11 10.46 -1.74 -3.42
N PRO A 12 10.72 -0.82 -2.48
CA PRO A 12 12.07 -0.42 -2.12
C PRO A 12 12.78 -1.46 -1.22
N GLU A 13 12.30 -2.71 -1.13
CA GLU A 13 12.85 -3.79 -0.30
C GLU A 13 14.35 -4.09 -0.50
N ASN A 14 15.01 -3.45 -1.46
CA ASN A 14 16.43 -3.63 -1.75
C ASN A 14 17.40 -2.61 -1.12
N ILE A 15 16.96 -1.69 -0.24
CA ILE A 15 17.86 -0.68 0.37
C ILE A 15 17.79 -0.68 1.91
N SER A 16 17.83 -1.85 2.56
CA SER A 16 17.77 -1.93 4.03
C SER A 16 18.96 -2.66 4.65
N TYR A 17 20.12 -1.99 4.67
CA TYR A 17 21.08 -2.13 5.77
C TYR A 17 21.71 -0.78 6.10
N ALA A 18 20.97 0.05 6.85
CA ALA A 18 21.60 0.99 7.77
C ALA A 18 21.35 0.42 9.18
N GLY A 19 22.42 0.03 9.88
CA GLY A 19 22.33 -0.53 11.22
C GLY A 19 21.69 0.42 12.25
N GLN A 20 21.45 -0.10 13.46
CA GLN A 20 21.05 0.66 14.65
C GLN A 20 19.62 1.23 14.65
N GLY A 21 18.61 0.43 14.29
CA GLY A 21 17.22 0.71 14.72
C GLY A 21 16.54 1.95 14.10
N VAL A 22 17.09 2.51 13.03
CA VAL A 22 16.48 3.62 12.29
C VAL A 22 15.60 3.05 11.18
N ARG A 23 14.27 3.27 11.26
CA ARG A 23 13.37 3.09 10.12
C ARG A 23 13.59 4.27 9.19
N VAL A 24 14.12 4.02 7.99
CA VAL A 24 14.25 5.07 6.98
C VAL A 24 12.83 5.42 6.50
N GLU A 25 12.31 6.59 6.86
CA GLU A 25 11.10 7.14 6.24
C GLU A 25 11.38 7.33 4.74
N GLY A 26 10.55 6.71 3.89
CA GLY A 26 10.70 6.74 2.43
C GLY A 26 10.69 5.37 1.75
N SER A 27 10.69 4.26 2.50
CA SER A 27 10.72 2.89 1.94
C SER A 27 9.36 2.16 2.00
N SER A 28 8.24 2.88 1.97
CA SER A 28 6.93 2.22 1.95
C SER A 28 6.62 1.73 0.53
N PRO A 29 6.29 0.44 0.33
CA PRO A 29 5.86 -0.04 -0.97
C PRO A 29 4.68 0.78 -1.50
N SER A 30 4.64 0.99 -2.82
CA SER A 30 3.58 1.76 -3.45
C SER A 30 3.02 1.07 -4.68
N LEU A 31 1.76 1.35 -5.00
CA LEU A 31 1.11 0.87 -6.20
C LEU A 31 0.54 2.06 -6.97
N PHE A 32 1.08 2.31 -8.16
CA PHE A 32 0.49 3.24 -9.11
C PHE A 32 -0.57 2.53 -9.96
N VAL A 33 -1.80 3.04 -9.95
CA VAL A 33 -2.97 2.31 -10.43
C VAL A 33 -4.01 3.27 -11.00
N ARG A 34 -4.88 2.77 -11.88
CA ARG A 34 -6.06 3.52 -12.33
C ARG A 34 -7.03 3.74 -11.18
N THR A 35 -7.48 4.97 -11.00
CA THR A 35 -8.34 5.35 -9.87
C THR A 35 -9.65 4.55 -9.84
N ASP A 36 -10.23 4.29 -11.01
CA ASP A 36 -11.50 3.54 -11.11
C ASP A 36 -11.40 2.10 -10.56
N ASP A 37 -10.22 1.47 -10.67
CA ASP A 37 -10.02 0.08 -10.21
C ASP A 37 -9.97 0.00 -8.66
N VAL A 38 -9.65 1.12 -8.01
CA VAL A 38 -9.39 1.19 -6.56
C VAL A 38 -10.30 2.17 -5.82
N ARG A 39 -11.33 2.69 -6.49
CA ARG A 39 -12.24 3.71 -5.95
C ARG A 39 -12.93 3.30 -4.65
N GLN A 40 -13.11 2.00 -4.43
CA GLN A 40 -13.66 1.41 -3.21
C GLN A 40 -12.63 1.20 -2.08
N LEU A 41 -11.33 1.20 -2.37
CA LEU A 41 -10.28 0.91 -1.38
C LEU A 41 -10.12 2.06 -0.36
N ARG A 42 -9.90 1.70 0.90
CA ARG A 42 -9.70 2.61 2.02
C ARG A 42 -8.50 2.18 2.86
N ARG A 43 -8.04 3.08 3.73
CA ARG A 43 -7.00 2.77 4.71
C ARG A 43 -7.38 1.54 5.53
N GLY A 44 -6.49 0.56 5.60
CA GLY A 44 -6.68 -0.72 6.30
C GLY A 44 -7.16 -1.86 5.41
N ASP A 45 -7.64 -1.59 4.19
CA ASP A 45 -7.98 -2.67 3.25
C ASP A 45 -6.74 -3.45 2.83
N THR A 46 -6.89 -4.75 2.68
CA THR A 46 -5.79 -5.67 2.36
C THR A 46 -5.69 -5.94 0.87
N LEU A 47 -4.46 -6.04 0.37
CA LEU A 47 -4.14 -6.42 -1.00
C LEU A 47 -3.19 -7.62 -0.98
N THR A 48 -3.33 -8.51 -1.95
CA THR A 48 -2.32 -9.54 -2.23
C THR A 48 -1.59 -9.15 -3.50
N ILE A 49 -0.29 -8.91 -3.41
CA ILE A 49 0.58 -8.55 -4.53
C ILE A 49 1.69 -9.60 -4.58
N ASN A 50 1.85 -10.28 -5.73
CA ASN A 50 2.84 -11.34 -5.92
C ASN A 50 2.84 -12.45 -4.85
N GLY A 51 1.68 -12.73 -4.24
CA GLY A 51 1.54 -13.74 -3.19
C GLY A 51 1.80 -13.24 -1.77
N GLU A 52 2.26 -12.01 -1.60
CA GLU A 52 2.45 -11.38 -0.29
C GLU A 52 1.27 -10.46 0.06
N MET A 53 0.96 -10.37 1.36
CA MET A 53 -0.09 -9.52 1.89
C MET A 53 0.44 -8.13 2.23
N PHE A 54 -0.30 -7.12 1.78
CA PHE A 54 -0.11 -5.71 2.10
C PHE A 54 -1.43 -5.12 2.59
N TRP A 55 -1.37 -3.94 3.18
CA TRP A 55 -2.54 -3.14 3.50
C TRP A 55 -2.35 -1.67 3.15
N VAL A 56 -3.44 -1.02 2.77
CA VAL A 56 -3.47 0.38 2.33
C VAL A 56 -3.23 1.29 3.54
N ASP A 57 -2.14 2.04 3.55
CA ASP A 57 -1.92 3.12 4.51
C ASP A 57 -2.60 4.41 4.03
N ARG A 58 -2.43 4.74 2.76
CA ARG A 58 -2.93 5.97 2.15
C ARG A 58 -3.28 5.76 0.69
N VAL A 59 -4.30 6.47 0.23
CA VAL A 59 -4.66 6.63 -1.18
C VAL A 59 -4.42 8.10 -1.52
N SER A 60 -3.64 8.38 -2.56
CA SER A 60 -3.49 9.75 -3.05
C SER A 60 -4.79 10.22 -3.74
N PRO A 61 -4.98 11.54 -3.92
CA PRO A 61 -5.98 12.04 -4.87
C PRO A 61 -5.78 11.44 -6.27
N ASP A 62 -6.85 11.45 -7.06
CA ASP A 62 -6.78 11.20 -8.49
C ASP A 62 -5.93 12.29 -9.15
N ASP A 63 -4.99 11.85 -9.98
CA ASP A 63 -4.17 12.68 -10.85
C ASP A 63 -4.25 12.11 -12.28
N GLY A 64 -5.11 12.72 -13.10
CA GLY A 64 -5.28 12.33 -14.50
C GLY A 64 -5.85 10.93 -14.71
N GLY A 65 -6.68 10.42 -13.80
CA GLY A 65 -7.30 9.09 -13.88
C GLY A 65 -6.47 7.98 -13.23
N SER A 66 -5.37 8.32 -12.57
CA SER A 66 -4.53 7.40 -11.81
C SER A 66 -4.26 7.93 -10.40
N CYS A 67 -3.86 7.05 -9.48
CA CYS A 67 -3.47 7.42 -8.14
C CYS A 67 -2.38 6.49 -7.60
N TYR A 68 -1.76 6.89 -6.50
CA TYR A 68 -0.87 6.04 -5.72
C TYR A 68 -1.59 5.47 -4.50
N LEU A 69 -1.42 4.17 -4.28
CA LEU A 69 -1.62 3.55 -2.98
C LEU A 69 -0.27 3.46 -2.28
N TRP A 70 -0.18 3.99 -1.07
CA TRP A 70 0.94 3.73 -0.16
C TRP A 70 0.57 2.56 0.73
N LEU A 71 1.46 1.58 0.82
CA LEU A 71 1.19 0.29 1.42
C LEU A 71 2.12 0.02 2.59
N ASN A 72 1.67 -0.83 3.49
CA ASN A 72 2.49 -1.47 4.51
C ASN A 72 2.41 -2.99 4.32
N ARG A 73 3.47 -3.71 4.68
CA ARG A 73 3.52 -5.18 4.63
C ARG A 73 2.73 -5.82 5.76
N GLY A 74 2.24 -7.02 5.49
CA GLY A 74 1.58 -7.89 6.48
C GLY A 74 0.15 -7.46 6.80
N GLN A 75 -0.23 -7.64 8.07
CA GLN A 75 -1.60 -7.38 8.53
C GLN A 75 -1.77 -5.92 8.99
N PRO A 76 -2.92 -5.28 8.70
CA PRO A 76 -3.22 -3.98 9.25
C PRO A 76 -3.30 -4.07 10.79
N PRO A 77 -2.89 -3.02 11.51
CA PRO A 77 -3.07 -2.99 12.96
C PRO A 77 -4.55 -3.18 13.28
N ALA A 78 -4.85 -3.95 14.32
CA ALA A 78 -6.21 -4.10 14.82
C ALA A 78 -6.82 -2.71 14.98
N VAL A 79 -7.88 -2.44 14.23
CA VAL A 79 -8.54 -1.14 14.22
C VAL A 79 -9.10 -0.94 15.63
N ASN A 80 -8.35 -0.23 16.48
CA ASN A 80 -8.88 0.31 17.71
C ASN A 80 -9.92 1.36 17.29
N ARG A 81 -11.15 0.93 17.04
CA ARG A 81 -12.32 1.80 17.10
C ARG A 81 -12.36 2.33 18.52
N ARG A 82 -11.69 3.45 18.78
CA ARG A 82 -12.04 4.30 19.93
C ARG A 82 -13.52 4.62 19.73
N ARG A 83 -14.35 4.00 20.58
CA ARG A 83 -15.78 4.27 20.72
C ARG A 83 -15.99 5.72 21.11
#